data_AF-A0A2V6N979-F1
#
_entry.id   AF-A0A2V6N979-F1
#
_cell.length_a   1.000
_cell.length_b   1.000
_cell.length_c   1.000
_cell.angle_alpha   90.00
_cell.angle_beta   90.00
_cell.angle_gamma   90.00
#
_symmetry.space_group_name_H-M   'P 1'
#
loop_
_entity.id
_entity.type
_entity.pdbx_description
1 polymer ?
#
loop_
_entity_poly.entity_id
_entity_poly.type
_entity_poly.pdbx_seq_one_letter_code
_entity_poly.pdbx_strand_id
1 'polypeptide(L)'
;MRRLEAKLVELGLGERRDAVVGAAIKKTLSGGERKRLNIGLDMIGMSDVYLFDEPTSGLSSKDSEHVIEIIRSMAHNKIIIVTIHQPSSKLFQLFHKAILLDKGGRLVFFGTPTEMLRYFAEAEHQHQFGADLGACPSCGTTRPEFIFDVLETPLRDLSGDIIYEENSRGQLVAARRYSPEFWRDKYEAFRLIQDVKQVSLRREQVPQLPSAPPQRKKRLPIRWHDEWTQFRALLRRSFISKLRNRANIWITTCAAPVLALLIGSLLRYSESGKYDFASAFHVPTYLFLGLLVVMFLSLTNSADDIIRDRPVLQRERNLDVRLPYYIFAKMSSLSVFALIQCVLFVLIGNYVLEMRGMFWTHLALMFMTAVGSLALGLLVSSLVSDAKTAANIVPLVLIPQILMSGALIKYEDMNRNLSLVYSLTRWFHEHPTKDRSKKMESKLQVPFVCQFIPMRWSYEEMIVAQAKLNPLTSRQERAQREIDSIVGRHRQDPAEGKRLDELKEVLAVLSGLEAQSADELDHYLKEVDQVLDRKRSFDSGAFKQAKGAVTAEQIYVNQKVSDLISNAEMEQSDYRRGSRPNVFFGAEKRYLGVKISVFVFNTLVLIGSTLGMLGLLFWILRRQLEVRRI
;
A
#
# COMPACT_ATOMS: atom_id res chain seq x y z
N MET A 1 14.25 17.93 19.32
CA MET A 1 13.35 17.78 20.49
C MET A 1 12.97 19.13 21.08
N ARG A 2 13.91 19.97 21.55
CA ARG A 2 13.61 21.29 22.15
C ARG A 2 12.67 22.19 21.34
N ARG A 3 12.82 22.27 20.01
CA ARG A 3 11.93 23.06 19.13
C ARG A 3 10.48 22.53 19.08
N LEU A 4 10.31 21.20 19.15
CA LEU A 4 8.98 20.56 19.15
C LEU A 4 8.28 20.78 20.50
N GLU A 5 9.02 20.63 21.60
CA GLU A 5 8.51 20.86 22.95
C GLU A 5 8.06 22.31 23.14
N ALA A 6 8.89 23.28 22.72
CA ALA A 6 8.51 24.70 22.74
C ALA A 6 7.22 24.96 21.95
N LYS A 7 7.07 24.35 20.77
CA LYS A 7 5.85 24.47 19.96
C LYS A 7 4.63 23.81 20.62
N LEU A 8 4.79 22.66 21.27
CA LEU A 8 3.69 22.03 22.00
C LEU A 8 3.22 22.89 23.19
N VAL A 9 4.14 23.57 23.86
CA VAL A 9 3.82 24.54 24.93
C VAL A 9 3.08 25.74 24.36
N GLU A 10 3.55 26.32 23.24
CA GLU A 10 2.89 27.43 22.54
C GLU A 10 1.46 27.10 22.09
N LEU A 11 1.19 25.85 21.72
CA LEU A 11 -0.14 25.37 21.33
C LEU A 11 -1.03 24.99 22.52
N GLY A 12 -0.52 25.07 23.76
CA GLY A 12 -1.24 24.61 24.95
C GLY A 12 -1.48 23.10 24.97
N LEU A 13 -0.56 22.30 24.41
CA LEU A 13 -0.65 20.84 24.27
C LEU A 13 0.45 20.09 25.05
N GLY A 14 1.20 20.78 25.92
CA GLY A 14 2.31 20.20 26.68
C GLY A 14 1.91 19.00 27.54
N GLU A 15 0.80 19.10 28.28
CA GLU A 15 0.28 18.02 29.12
C GLU A 15 -0.23 16.81 28.33
N ARG A 16 -0.55 17.01 27.05
CA ARG A 16 -1.08 15.98 26.14
C ARG A 16 -0.05 15.43 25.17
N ARG A 17 1.25 15.66 25.39
CA ARG A 17 2.33 15.30 24.45
C ARG A 17 2.35 13.81 24.06
N ASP A 18 2.08 12.93 25.02
CA ASP A 18 2.15 11.46 24.85
C ASP A 18 0.77 10.83 24.60
N ALA A 19 -0.28 11.67 24.59
CA ALA A 19 -1.64 11.21 24.36
C ALA A 19 -1.86 10.80 22.90
N VAL A 20 -2.61 9.72 22.69
CA VAL A 20 -3.00 9.30 21.34
C VAL A 20 -4.08 10.25 20.82
N VAL A 21 -3.94 10.82 19.62
CA VAL A 21 -4.92 11.78 19.04
C VAL A 21 -6.34 11.20 18.93
N GLY A 22 -6.44 9.89 18.71
CA GLY A 22 -7.69 9.14 18.58
C GLY A 22 -8.31 9.25 17.19
N ALA A 23 -9.20 8.32 16.86
CA ALA A 23 -9.97 8.35 15.61
C ALA A 23 -11.04 9.45 15.65
N ALA A 24 -11.76 9.65 14.54
CA ALA A 24 -12.93 10.54 14.51
C ALA A 24 -14.03 10.07 15.49
N ILE A 25 -14.19 8.75 15.62
CA ILE A 25 -15.23 8.09 16.44
C ILE A 25 -14.78 7.97 17.90
N LYS A 26 -13.52 7.55 18.14
CA LYS A 26 -12.94 7.44 19.48
C LYS A 26 -11.96 8.59 19.72
N LYS A 27 -12.50 9.75 20.13
CA LYS A 27 -11.73 10.97 20.40
C LYS A 27 -11.02 10.87 21.74
N THR A 28 -9.70 11.06 21.76
CA THR A 28 -8.91 11.18 23.00
C THR A 28 -8.49 12.63 23.26
N LEU A 29 -8.25 13.39 22.18
CA LEU A 29 -8.11 14.85 22.23
C LEU A 29 -9.46 15.51 21.97
N SER A 30 -9.70 16.66 22.63
CA SER A 30 -10.86 17.51 22.37
C SER A 30 -10.83 18.08 20.94
N GLY A 31 -11.96 18.61 20.46
CA GLY A 31 -12.03 19.25 19.14
C GLY A 31 -11.04 20.41 19.00
N GLY A 32 -10.97 21.28 20.02
CA GLY A 32 -10.04 22.41 20.08
C GLY A 32 -8.58 21.98 20.13
N GLU A 33 -8.24 21.00 20.97
CA GLU A 33 -6.88 20.45 21.05
C GLU A 33 -6.43 19.88 19.71
N ARG A 34 -7.31 19.13 19.03
CA ARG A 34 -7.02 18.55 17.71
C ARG A 34 -6.84 19.63 16.64
N LYS A 35 -7.65 20.69 16.65
CA LYS A 35 -7.50 21.81 15.71
C LYS A 35 -6.20 22.56 15.95
N ARG A 36 -5.84 22.84 17.21
CA ARG A 36 -4.54 23.44 17.58
C ARG A 36 -3.36 22.57 17.15
N LEU A 37 -3.44 21.25 17.36
CA LEU A 37 -2.40 20.32 16.89
C LEU A 37 -2.24 20.37 15.36
N ASN A 38 -3.36 20.38 14.63
CA ASN A 38 -3.33 20.50 13.17
C ASN A 38 -2.68 21.81 12.72
N ILE A 39 -3.02 22.95 13.33
CA ILE A 39 -2.35 24.22 13.02
C ILE A 39 -0.86 24.14 13.34
N GLY A 40 -0.51 23.54 14.48
CA GLY A 40 0.87 23.28 14.90
C GLY A 40 1.70 22.48 13.90
N LEU A 41 1.12 21.48 13.26
CA LEU A 41 1.78 20.70 12.21
C LEU A 41 2.17 21.60 11.01
N ASP A 42 1.31 22.55 10.66
CA ASP A 42 1.60 23.49 9.56
C ASP A 42 2.60 24.58 9.99
N MET A 43 2.58 25.00 11.27
CA MET A 43 3.53 25.97 11.84
C MET A 43 4.99 25.47 11.87
N ILE A 44 5.21 24.16 11.86
CA ILE A 44 6.56 23.59 11.75
C ILE A 44 7.12 23.82 10.33
N GLY A 45 6.25 24.02 9.34
CA GLY A 45 6.60 24.29 7.96
C GLY A 45 7.29 25.65 7.74
N MET A 46 7.94 25.76 6.58
CA MET A 46 8.67 26.97 6.16
C MET A 46 7.90 27.81 5.13
N SER A 47 6.59 27.66 5.01
CA SER A 47 5.80 28.44 4.05
C SER A 47 5.78 29.93 4.41
N ASP A 48 5.77 30.79 3.39
CA ASP A 48 5.63 32.25 3.52
C ASP A 48 4.16 32.70 3.53
N VAL A 49 3.28 31.91 2.91
CA VAL A 49 1.84 32.16 2.80
C VAL A 49 1.05 30.99 3.38
N TYR A 50 0.11 31.27 4.28
CA TYR A 50 -0.82 30.29 4.86
C TYR A 50 -2.26 30.67 4.52
N LEU A 51 -3.04 29.65 4.15
CA LEU A 51 -4.47 29.77 3.90
C LEU A 51 -5.19 28.87 4.92
N PHE A 52 -5.98 29.47 5.81
CA PHE A 52 -6.79 28.74 6.78
C PHE A 52 -8.26 28.85 6.40
N ASP A 53 -8.88 27.71 6.17
CA ASP A 53 -10.31 27.62 5.90
C ASP A 53 -11.08 27.35 7.20
N GLU A 54 -11.88 28.31 7.63
CA GLU A 54 -12.72 28.27 8.84
C GLU A 54 -12.02 27.63 10.06
N PRO A 55 -10.93 28.23 10.58
CA PRO A 55 -10.17 27.63 11.67
C PRO A 55 -10.94 27.57 12.99
N THR A 56 -11.98 28.38 13.17
CA THR A 56 -12.79 28.49 14.38
C THR A 56 -14.07 27.64 14.36
N SER A 57 -14.40 27.00 13.24
CA SER A 57 -15.64 26.22 13.09
C SER A 57 -15.66 24.99 14.02
N GLY A 58 -16.78 24.81 14.73
CA GLY A 58 -17.01 23.71 15.67
C GLY A 58 -16.23 23.81 17.00
N LEU A 59 -15.71 24.99 17.35
CA LEU A 59 -14.99 25.25 18.60
C LEU A 59 -15.82 26.09 19.58
N SER A 60 -15.45 26.05 20.86
CA SER A 60 -15.96 26.99 21.86
C SER A 60 -15.41 28.41 21.59
N SER A 61 -16.06 29.45 22.11
CA SER A 61 -15.60 30.84 21.94
C SER A 61 -14.17 31.05 22.46
N LYS A 62 -13.82 30.42 23.61
CA LYS A 62 -12.49 30.50 24.22
C LYS A 62 -11.44 29.75 23.40
N ASP A 63 -11.77 28.55 22.90
CA ASP A 63 -10.84 27.80 22.04
C ASP A 63 -10.60 28.51 20.71
N SER A 64 -11.63 29.17 20.16
CA SER A 64 -11.54 29.96 18.93
C SER A 64 -10.61 31.15 19.10
N GLU A 65 -10.69 31.85 20.23
CA GLU A 65 -9.78 32.94 20.60
C GLU A 65 -8.33 32.47 20.64
N HIS A 66 -8.04 31.40 21.39
CA HIS A 66 -6.67 30.85 21.44
C HIS A 66 -6.16 30.43 20.06
N VAL A 67 -7.00 29.84 19.20
CA VAL A 67 -6.62 29.46 17.84
C VAL A 67 -6.23 30.69 17.01
N ILE A 68 -7.01 31.77 17.06
CA ILE A 68 -6.70 33.01 16.33
C ILE A 68 -5.47 33.71 16.91
N GLU A 69 -5.25 33.68 18.22
CA GLU A 69 -4.03 34.21 18.84
C GLU A 69 -2.77 33.48 18.36
N ILE A 70 -2.81 32.15 18.26
CA ILE A 70 -1.72 31.33 17.70
C ILE A 70 -1.48 31.68 16.22
N ILE A 71 -2.55 31.87 15.43
CA ILE A 71 -2.42 32.26 14.04
C ILE A 71 -1.84 33.69 13.93
N ARG A 72 -2.25 34.60 14.80
CA ARG A 72 -1.75 35.97 14.85
C ARG A 72 -0.27 36.04 15.23
N SER A 73 0.18 35.23 16.19
CA SER A 73 1.60 35.16 16.56
C SER A 73 2.48 34.70 15.39
N MET A 74 1.94 33.88 14.49
CA MET A 74 2.61 33.45 13.27
C MET A 74 2.73 34.57 12.21
N ALA A 75 1.89 35.60 12.25
CA ALA A 75 1.79 36.60 11.19
C ALA A 75 2.97 37.57 11.07
N HIS A 76 3.90 37.61 12.05
CA HIS A 76 4.96 38.64 12.12
C HIS A 76 5.79 38.77 10.82
N ASN A 77 6.13 37.65 10.17
CA ASN A 77 6.93 37.61 8.94
C ASN A 77 6.28 36.75 7.84
N LYS A 78 4.95 36.56 7.90
CA LYS A 78 4.21 35.63 7.02
C LYS A 78 2.90 36.26 6.58
N ILE A 79 2.45 35.92 5.37
CA ILE A 79 1.11 36.28 4.90
C ILE A 79 0.14 35.19 5.33
N ILE A 80 -0.92 35.57 6.03
CA ILE A 80 -1.94 34.64 6.50
C ILE A 80 -3.30 35.13 6.03
N ILE A 81 -4.03 34.27 5.34
CA ILE A 81 -5.40 34.50 4.91
C ILE A 81 -6.28 33.51 5.66
N VAL A 82 -7.34 34.02 6.30
CA VAL A 82 -8.27 33.23 7.08
C VAL A 82 -9.69 33.53 6.60
N THR A 83 -10.48 32.49 6.34
CA THR A 83 -11.94 32.59 6.17
C THR A 83 -12.62 32.34 7.52
N ILE A 84 -13.57 33.20 7.91
CA ILE A 84 -14.32 33.03 9.17
C ILE A 84 -15.80 33.28 8.91
N HIS A 85 -16.62 32.34 9.36
CA HIS A 85 -18.05 32.51 9.46
C HIS A 85 -18.40 33.19 10.79
N GLN A 86 -19.03 34.36 10.74
CA GLN A 86 -19.58 35.10 11.90
C GLN A 86 -18.61 35.23 13.10
N PRO A 87 -17.57 36.08 13.01
CA PRO A 87 -16.64 36.28 14.12
C PRO A 87 -17.30 37.01 15.30
N SER A 88 -16.93 36.64 16.53
CA SER A 88 -17.26 37.45 17.71
C SER A 88 -16.56 38.81 17.64
N SER A 89 -17.09 39.81 18.35
CA SER A 89 -16.50 41.16 18.42
C SER A 89 -15.02 41.12 18.83
N LYS A 90 -14.69 40.31 19.84
CA LYS A 90 -13.32 40.12 20.32
C LYS A 90 -12.40 39.52 19.25
N LEU A 91 -12.88 38.49 18.53
CA LEU A 91 -12.11 37.87 17.45
C LEU A 91 -11.89 38.82 16.27
N PHE A 92 -12.93 39.58 15.89
CA PHE A 92 -12.89 40.49 14.76
C PHE A 92 -11.81 41.59 14.93
N GLN A 93 -11.57 42.04 16.16
CA GLN A 93 -10.54 43.02 16.49
C GLN A 93 -9.10 42.48 16.45
N LEU A 94 -8.90 41.15 16.41
CA LEU A 94 -7.56 40.55 16.32
C LEU A 94 -6.96 40.61 14.91
N PHE A 95 -7.77 40.90 13.88
CA PHE A 95 -7.31 40.91 12.48
C PHE A 95 -6.66 42.24 12.10
N HIS A 96 -5.53 42.16 11.39
CA HIS A 96 -4.85 43.33 10.84
C HIS A 96 -5.64 43.97 9.68
N LYS A 97 -6.27 43.12 8.85
CA LYS A 97 -7.09 43.51 7.71
C LYS A 97 -8.28 42.56 7.58
N ALA A 98 -9.39 43.07 7.06
CA ALA A 98 -10.60 42.34 6.77
C ALA A 98 -10.97 42.56 5.30
N ILE A 99 -11.33 41.46 4.62
CA ILE A 99 -11.88 41.44 3.27
C ILE A 99 -13.32 40.96 3.41
N LEU A 100 -14.26 41.71 2.84
CA LEU A 100 -15.65 41.29 2.78
C LEU A 100 -16.08 41.08 1.32
N LEU A 101 -16.59 39.89 1.06
CA LEU A 101 -17.10 39.47 -0.24
C LEU A 101 -18.61 39.23 -0.11
N ASP A 102 -19.40 39.85 -0.99
CA ASP A 102 -20.83 39.61 -1.10
C ASP A 102 -21.13 38.53 -2.15
N LYS A 103 -22.41 38.14 -2.26
CA LYS A 103 -22.94 37.18 -3.24
C LYS A 103 -22.36 37.44 -4.64
N GLY A 104 -21.94 36.36 -5.31
CA GLY A 104 -21.26 36.44 -6.60
C GLY A 104 -19.78 36.80 -6.54
N GLY A 105 -19.15 36.80 -5.35
CA GLY A 105 -17.73 37.08 -5.17
C GLY A 105 -17.38 38.56 -5.35
N ARG A 106 -18.34 39.45 -5.14
CA ARG A 106 -18.16 40.90 -5.29
C ARG A 106 -17.43 41.46 -4.07
N LEU A 107 -16.32 42.18 -4.29
CA LEU A 107 -15.60 42.85 -3.21
C LEU A 107 -16.38 44.07 -2.74
N VAL A 108 -16.84 44.06 -1.50
CA VAL A 108 -17.61 45.16 -0.91
C VAL A 108 -16.83 45.95 0.15
N PHE A 109 -15.74 45.39 0.66
CA PHE A 109 -14.82 46.11 1.53
C PHE A 109 -13.45 45.44 1.62
N PHE A 110 -12.40 46.27 1.72
CA PHE A 110 -11.04 45.87 2.13
C PHE A 110 -10.39 46.97 2.97
N GLY A 111 -9.90 46.62 4.16
CA GLY A 111 -9.32 47.59 5.10
C GLY A 111 -9.11 47.00 6.47
N THR A 112 -8.97 47.82 7.51
CA THR A 112 -8.95 47.37 8.90
C THR A 112 -10.36 47.04 9.41
N PRO A 113 -10.51 46.19 10.44
CA PRO A 113 -11.81 45.91 11.06
C PRO A 113 -12.55 47.17 11.51
N THR A 114 -11.82 48.14 12.06
CA THR A 114 -12.39 49.42 12.52
C THR A 114 -12.87 50.28 11.37
N GLU A 115 -12.12 50.35 10.26
CA GLU A 115 -12.56 51.06 9.05
C GLU A 115 -13.80 50.42 8.43
N MET A 116 -13.90 49.09 8.47
CA MET A 116 -15.07 48.36 7.96
C MET A 116 -16.34 48.78 8.71
N LEU A 117 -16.28 48.77 10.03
CA LEU A 117 -17.42 49.15 10.87
C LEU A 117 -17.84 50.60 10.64
N ARG A 118 -16.88 51.52 10.51
CA ARG A 118 -17.15 52.92 10.20
C ARG A 118 -17.79 53.09 8.82
N TYR A 119 -17.29 52.39 7.81
CA TYR A 119 -17.83 52.43 6.45
C TYR A 119 -19.29 51.99 6.40
N PHE A 120 -19.64 50.87 7.05
CA PHE A 120 -21.02 50.39 7.07
C PHE A 120 -21.94 51.23 7.98
N ALA A 121 -21.42 51.78 9.08
CA ALA A 121 -22.21 52.68 9.94
C ALA A 121 -22.54 54.01 9.24
N GLU A 122 -21.58 54.60 8.51
CA GLU A 122 -21.83 55.79 7.70
C GLU A 122 -22.79 55.49 6.54
N ALA A 123 -22.65 54.30 5.93
CA ALA A 123 -23.59 53.84 4.92
C ALA A 123 -25.01 53.69 5.47
N GLU A 124 -25.22 53.18 6.68
CA GLU A 124 -26.55 53.09 7.27
C GLU A 124 -27.13 54.48 7.61
N HIS A 125 -26.34 55.33 8.27
CA HIS A 125 -26.77 56.68 8.69
C HIS A 125 -27.17 57.58 7.50
N GLN A 126 -26.49 57.46 6.36
CA GLN A 126 -26.86 58.19 5.14
C GLN A 126 -28.22 57.73 4.56
N HIS A 127 -28.68 56.53 4.88
CA HIS A 127 -29.82 55.88 4.20
C HIS A 127 -31.04 55.65 5.14
N GLN A 128 -30.86 55.75 6.46
CA GLN A 128 -31.92 55.88 7.45
C GLN A 128 -31.87 57.30 8.03
N PHE A 129 -32.90 58.11 7.79
CA PHE A 129 -33.02 59.49 8.27
C PHE A 129 -32.74 59.63 9.79
N GLY A 130 -31.49 59.90 10.17
CA GLY A 130 -31.10 60.31 11.52
C GLY A 130 -31.11 59.22 12.60
N ALA A 131 -30.93 57.94 12.25
CA ALA A 131 -30.64 56.94 13.28
C ALA A 131 -29.22 57.15 13.83
N ASP A 132 -29.08 57.33 15.15
CA ASP A 132 -27.79 57.46 15.82
C ASP A 132 -26.84 56.34 15.38
N LEU A 133 -25.57 56.69 15.08
CA LEU A 133 -24.54 55.75 14.66
C LEU A 133 -24.63 54.48 15.50
N GLY A 134 -24.72 53.31 14.86
CA GLY A 134 -24.92 51.97 15.43
C GLY A 134 -23.89 51.46 16.46
N ALA A 135 -23.31 52.35 17.26
CA ALA A 135 -22.77 52.08 18.56
C ALA A 135 -23.87 52.33 19.61
N CYS A 136 -24.25 51.29 20.36
CA CYS A 136 -24.84 51.43 21.68
C CYS A 136 -24.11 52.54 22.47
N PRO A 137 -24.77 53.67 22.80
CA PRO A 137 -24.14 54.81 23.46
C PRO A 137 -23.50 54.46 24.81
N SER A 138 -23.95 53.36 25.43
CA SER A 138 -23.49 52.91 26.74
C SER A 138 -22.38 51.84 26.70
N CYS A 139 -22.13 51.18 25.56
CA CYS A 139 -21.37 49.92 25.60
C CYS A 139 -20.25 49.70 24.56
N GLY A 140 -20.02 50.61 23.61
CA GLY A 140 -18.78 50.69 22.81
C GLY A 140 -18.37 49.42 22.04
N THR A 141 -19.21 48.38 22.01
CA THR A 141 -18.90 47.09 21.42
C THR A 141 -19.48 47.06 20.02
N THR A 142 -18.62 47.22 19.02
CA THR A 142 -19.00 47.12 17.62
C THR A 142 -19.19 45.65 17.25
N ARG A 143 -20.45 45.21 17.19
CA ARG A 143 -20.82 43.84 16.83
C ARG A 143 -20.58 43.62 15.33
N PRO A 144 -19.72 42.66 14.91
CA PRO A 144 -19.46 42.42 13.49
C PRO A 144 -20.70 41.99 12.69
N GLU A 145 -21.71 41.41 13.37
CA GLU A 145 -22.99 41.03 12.76
C GLU A 145 -23.72 42.20 12.10
N PHE A 146 -23.53 43.42 12.63
CA PHE A 146 -24.09 44.65 12.07
C PHE A 146 -23.78 44.83 10.58
N ILE A 147 -22.59 44.42 10.15
CA ILE A 147 -22.18 44.54 8.75
C ILE A 147 -23.08 43.68 7.85
N PHE A 148 -23.46 42.49 8.31
CA PHE A 148 -24.38 41.61 7.59
C PHE A 148 -25.81 42.14 7.64
N ASP A 149 -26.25 42.71 8.75
CA ASP A 149 -27.57 43.35 8.88
C ASP A 149 -27.76 44.48 7.84
N VAL A 150 -26.71 45.28 7.60
CA VAL A 150 -26.71 46.35 6.58
C VAL A 150 -26.70 45.80 5.16
N LEU A 151 -25.92 44.75 4.88
CA LEU A 151 -25.84 44.14 3.55
C LEU A 151 -27.12 43.38 3.18
N GLU A 152 -27.76 42.74 4.15
CA GLU A 152 -28.93 41.89 3.97
C GLU A 152 -30.25 42.57 4.32
N THR A 153 -30.23 43.91 4.47
CA THR A 153 -31.44 44.69 4.77
C THR A 153 -32.56 44.34 3.77
N PRO A 154 -33.70 43.83 4.25
CA PRO A 154 -34.78 43.38 3.37
C PRO A 154 -35.44 44.57 2.69
N LEU A 155 -35.80 44.38 1.42
CA LEU A 155 -36.68 45.27 0.69
C LEU A 155 -38.09 45.13 1.26
N ARG A 156 -38.71 46.26 1.61
CA ARG A 156 -40.05 46.32 2.15
C ARG A 156 -40.98 47.04 1.20
N ASP A 157 -42.22 46.58 1.12
CA ASP A 157 -43.29 47.26 0.39
C ASP A 157 -43.78 48.50 1.16
N LEU A 158 -44.64 49.32 0.55
CA LEU A 158 -45.29 50.50 1.13
C LEU A 158 -46.03 50.20 2.44
N SER A 159 -46.54 48.97 2.58
CA SER A 159 -47.20 48.47 3.80
C SER A 159 -46.22 48.04 4.91
N GLY A 160 -44.91 48.02 4.62
CA GLY A 160 -43.85 47.60 5.55
C GLY A 160 -43.53 46.10 5.53
N ASP A 161 -44.24 45.32 4.71
CA ASP A 161 -44.04 43.87 4.54
C ASP A 161 -42.79 43.56 3.71
N ILE A 162 -42.11 42.45 4.03
CA ILE A 162 -40.88 42.02 3.35
C ILE A 162 -41.23 41.40 2.00
N ILE A 163 -40.57 41.88 0.94
CA ILE A 163 -40.69 41.31 -0.40
C ILE A 163 -39.79 40.08 -0.49
N TYR A 164 -40.29 38.98 -1.05
CA TYR A 164 -39.54 37.75 -1.26
C TYR A 164 -39.12 37.60 -2.73
N GLU A 165 -37.92 37.10 -2.94
CA GLU A 165 -37.35 36.74 -4.23
C GLU A 165 -36.98 35.25 -4.21
N GLU A 166 -37.07 34.59 -5.37
CA GLU A 166 -36.68 33.19 -5.50
C GLU A 166 -35.16 33.09 -5.79
N ASN A 167 -34.43 32.35 -4.95
CA ASN A 167 -33.00 32.18 -5.14
C ASN A 167 -32.68 31.19 -6.28
N SER A 168 -31.40 31.07 -6.64
CA SER A 168 -30.91 30.15 -7.68
C SER A 168 -31.20 28.65 -7.42
N ARG A 169 -31.74 28.31 -6.25
CA ARG A 169 -32.11 26.95 -5.81
C ARG A 169 -33.64 26.77 -5.67
N GLY A 170 -34.44 27.74 -6.09
CA GLY A 170 -35.91 27.70 -6.01
C GLY A 170 -36.49 27.96 -4.62
N GLN A 171 -35.75 28.60 -3.71
CA GLN A 171 -36.24 28.92 -2.36
C GLN A 171 -36.56 30.41 -2.23
N LEU A 172 -37.70 30.72 -1.61
CA LEU A 172 -38.10 32.09 -1.28
C LEU A 172 -37.19 32.66 -0.18
N VAL A 173 -36.51 33.75 -0.49
CA VAL A 173 -35.65 34.51 0.42
C VAL A 173 -36.06 35.97 0.42
N ALA A 174 -35.83 36.71 1.50
CA ALA A 174 -36.11 38.15 1.51
C ALA A 174 -35.27 38.85 0.42
N ALA A 175 -35.94 39.56 -0.48
CA ALA A 175 -35.30 40.38 -1.50
C ALA A 175 -34.46 41.45 -0.78
N ARG A 176 -33.21 41.65 -1.20
CA ARG A 176 -32.34 42.65 -0.58
C ARG A 176 -32.70 44.04 -1.09
N ARG A 177 -32.65 45.05 -0.22
CA ARG A 177 -32.88 46.45 -0.60
C ARG A 177 -31.84 46.95 -1.61
N TYR A 178 -30.60 46.47 -1.50
CA TYR A 178 -29.49 46.81 -2.38
C TYR A 178 -28.89 45.56 -3.00
N SER A 179 -28.58 45.61 -4.29
CA SER A 179 -27.93 44.51 -4.99
C SER A 179 -26.44 44.39 -4.63
N PRO A 180 -25.83 43.21 -4.81
CA PRO A 180 -24.38 43.05 -4.65
C PRO A 180 -23.55 43.97 -5.55
N GLU A 181 -24.06 44.31 -6.74
CA GLU A 181 -23.45 45.26 -7.68
C GLU A 181 -23.36 46.65 -7.07
N PHE A 182 -24.44 47.12 -6.45
CA PHE A 182 -24.49 48.43 -5.82
C PHE A 182 -23.40 48.59 -4.75
N TRP A 183 -23.21 47.58 -3.90
CA TRP A 183 -22.20 47.62 -2.85
C TRP A 183 -20.77 47.59 -3.38
N ARG A 184 -20.50 46.83 -4.44
CA ARG A 184 -19.22 46.86 -5.14
C ARG A 184 -18.92 48.27 -5.66
N ASP A 185 -19.86 48.85 -6.41
CA ASP A 185 -19.66 50.15 -7.07
C ASP A 185 -19.50 51.27 -6.02
N LYS A 186 -20.29 51.20 -4.92
CA LYS A 186 -20.16 52.10 -3.77
C LYS A 186 -18.79 52.00 -3.10
N TYR A 187 -18.25 50.79 -2.93
CA TYR A 187 -16.92 50.61 -2.36
C TYR A 187 -15.81 51.07 -3.31
N GLU A 188 -15.93 50.83 -4.61
CA GLU A 188 -14.99 51.35 -5.61
C GLU A 188 -14.96 52.88 -5.60
N ALA A 189 -16.12 53.54 -5.53
CA ALA A 189 -16.22 54.98 -5.38
C ALA A 189 -15.58 55.47 -4.07
N PHE A 190 -15.84 54.78 -2.94
CA PHE A 190 -15.22 55.09 -1.65
C PHE A 190 -13.69 54.99 -1.71
N ARG A 191 -13.15 53.94 -2.34
CA ARG A 191 -11.71 53.74 -2.51
C ARG A 191 -11.10 54.83 -3.38
N LEU A 192 -11.74 55.17 -4.50
CA LEU A 192 -11.32 56.28 -5.37
C LEU A 192 -11.23 57.61 -4.61
N ILE A 193 -12.24 57.93 -3.79
CA ILE A 193 -12.25 59.15 -2.98
C ILE A 193 -11.10 59.15 -1.95
N GLN A 194 -10.84 58.00 -1.31
CA GLN A 194 -9.72 57.87 -0.38
C GLN A 194 -8.36 57.99 -1.09
N ASP A 195 -8.19 57.36 -2.25
CA ASP A 195 -6.96 57.42 -3.04
C ASP A 195 -6.68 58.86 -3.46
N VAL A 196 -7.67 59.61 -3.93
CA VAL A 196 -7.53 61.04 -4.26
C VAL A 196 -7.15 61.88 -3.03
N LYS A 197 -7.75 61.60 -1.86
CA LYS A 197 -7.41 62.27 -0.59
C LYS A 197 -6.02 61.91 -0.06
N GLN A 198 -5.49 60.72 -0.38
CA GLN A 198 -4.15 60.29 0.05
C GLN A 198 -3.05 60.75 -0.91
N VAL A 199 -3.33 60.84 -2.22
CA VAL A 199 -2.39 61.36 -3.22
C VAL A 199 -2.00 62.81 -2.95
N SER A 200 -2.89 63.62 -2.35
CA SER A 200 -2.56 64.98 -1.90
C SER A 200 -1.63 65.04 -0.67
N LEU A 201 -1.48 63.94 0.09
CA LEU A 201 -0.65 63.88 1.30
C LEU A 201 0.67 63.09 1.11
N ARG A 202 0.77 62.23 0.08
CA ARG A 202 1.87 61.27 -0.08
C ARG A 202 2.74 61.60 -1.30
N ARG A 203 3.48 62.72 -1.23
CA ARG A 203 4.56 63.04 -2.18
C ARG A 203 5.91 62.51 -1.69
N GLU A 204 5.95 61.26 -1.26
CA GLU A 204 7.18 60.59 -0.86
C GLU A 204 7.24 59.22 -1.57
N GLN A 205 8.32 59.02 -2.32
CA GLN A 205 8.54 57.82 -3.14
C GLN A 205 8.50 56.58 -2.22
N VAL A 206 7.51 55.71 -2.43
CA VAL A 206 7.50 54.39 -1.83
C VAL A 206 8.75 53.65 -2.34
N PRO A 207 9.69 53.23 -1.47
CA PRO A 207 10.83 52.45 -1.90
C PRO A 207 10.31 51.21 -2.62
N GLN A 208 10.72 51.02 -3.88
CA GLN A 208 10.38 49.82 -4.62
C GLN A 208 10.89 48.62 -3.82
N LEU A 209 9.97 47.80 -3.31
CA LEU A 209 10.33 46.51 -2.73
C LEU A 209 11.12 45.75 -3.79
N PRO A 210 12.31 45.20 -3.46
CA PRO A 210 13.08 44.43 -4.42
C PRO A 210 12.20 43.33 -5.00
N SER A 211 12.18 43.23 -6.33
CA SER A 211 11.44 42.20 -7.03
C SER A 211 11.82 40.84 -6.45
N ALA A 212 10.82 40.08 -6.00
CA ALA A 212 11.06 38.76 -5.45
C ALA A 212 11.88 37.97 -6.49
N PRO A 213 13.06 37.43 -6.12
CA PRO A 213 13.86 36.68 -7.07
C PRO A 213 12.98 35.56 -7.64
N PRO A 214 13.05 35.27 -8.95
CA PRO A 214 12.28 34.20 -9.53
C PRO A 214 12.57 32.93 -8.73
N GLN A 215 11.55 32.41 -8.03
CA GLN A 215 11.63 31.17 -7.29
C GLN A 215 11.79 30.02 -8.29
N ARG A 216 12.98 29.90 -8.89
CA ARG A 216 13.44 28.63 -9.41
C ARG A 216 13.41 27.70 -8.21
N LYS A 217 12.56 26.66 -8.26
CA LYS A 217 12.68 25.48 -7.41
C LYS A 217 14.11 24.96 -7.60
N LYS A 218 15.08 25.50 -6.85
CA LYS A 218 16.42 24.96 -6.78
C LYS A 218 16.21 23.57 -6.26
N ARG A 219 16.35 22.56 -7.12
CA ARG A 219 16.43 21.16 -6.68
C ARG A 219 17.58 21.14 -5.70
N LEU A 220 17.29 21.14 -4.40
CA LEU A 220 18.33 21.05 -3.39
C LEU A 220 19.12 19.77 -3.71
N PRO A 221 20.47 19.80 -3.61
CA PRO A 221 21.28 18.63 -3.87
C PRO A 221 20.81 17.49 -2.96
N ILE A 222 20.70 16.29 -3.53
CA ILE A 222 20.28 15.09 -2.81
C ILE A 222 21.30 14.82 -1.70
N ARG A 223 20.93 15.15 -0.47
CA ARG A 223 21.72 14.80 0.72
C ARG A 223 21.27 13.44 1.16
N TRP A 224 22.09 12.41 0.93
CA TRP A 224 21.79 11.03 1.29
C TRP A 224 21.31 10.85 2.73
N HIS A 225 21.87 11.64 3.66
CA HIS A 225 21.43 11.66 5.06
C HIS A 225 19.96 12.10 5.23
N ASP A 226 19.51 13.12 4.51
CA ASP A 226 18.15 13.66 4.61
C ASP A 226 17.14 12.70 3.97
N GLU A 227 17.51 12.09 2.84
CA GLU A 227 16.70 11.04 2.17
C GLU A 227 16.53 9.81 3.07
N TRP A 228 17.62 9.35 3.70
CA TRP A 228 17.56 8.22 4.64
C TRP A 228 16.72 8.55 5.87
N THR A 229 16.84 9.77 6.39
CA THR A 229 16.04 10.23 7.53
C THR A 229 14.56 10.25 7.18
N GLN A 230 14.20 10.70 5.96
CA GLN A 230 12.82 10.69 5.47
C GLN A 230 12.28 9.25 5.35
N PHE A 231 13.02 8.36 4.69
CA PHE A 231 12.63 6.95 4.57
C PHE A 231 12.45 6.28 5.94
N ARG A 232 13.41 6.45 6.85
CA ARG A 232 13.36 5.92 8.22
C ARG A 232 12.16 6.46 9.01
N ALA A 233 11.85 7.75 8.86
CA ALA A 233 10.69 8.35 9.52
C ALA A 233 9.37 7.75 9.02
N LEU A 234 9.21 7.59 7.71
CA LEU A 234 8.04 6.97 7.10
C LEU A 234 7.91 5.48 7.48
N LEU A 235 9.02 4.74 7.48
CA LEU A 235 9.07 3.35 7.89
C LEU A 235 8.68 3.19 9.36
N ARG A 236 9.28 4.00 10.26
CA ARG A 236 8.93 4.01 11.68
C ARG A 236 7.47 4.36 11.91
N ARG A 237 6.95 5.36 11.19
CA ARG A 237 5.53 5.75 11.27
C ARG A 237 4.62 4.61 10.85
N SER A 238 4.90 4.00 9.70
CA SER A 238 4.13 2.86 9.17
C SER A 238 4.10 1.70 10.17
N PHE A 239 5.25 1.37 10.75
CA PHE A 239 5.39 0.27 11.71
C PHE A 239 4.63 0.55 13.02
N ILE A 240 4.80 1.75 13.59
CA ILE A 240 4.09 2.17 14.83
C ILE A 240 2.58 2.24 14.60
N SER A 241 2.14 2.71 13.42
CA SER A 241 0.72 2.76 13.07
C SER A 241 0.08 1.38 13.09
N LYS A 242 0.76 0.37 12.51
CA LYS A 242 0.30 -1.03 12.56
C LYS A 242 0.31 -1.57 14.00
N LEU A 243 1.40 -1.34 14.74
CA LEU A 243 1.57 -1.81 16.12
C LEU A 243 0.51 -1.28 17.10
N ARG A 244 0.02 -0.06 16.86
CA ARG A 244 -1.04 0.55 17.67
C ARG A 244 -2.41 -0.10 17.47
N ASN A 245 -2.65 -0.76 16.33
CA ASN A 245 -3.88 -1.51 16.10
C ASN A 245 -3.80 -2.93 16.67
N ARG A 246 -3.84 -3.03 18.02
CA ARG A 246 -3.65 -4.29 18.74
C ARG A 246 -4.64 -5.38 18.33
N ALA A 247 -5.91 -5.02 18.13
CA ALA A 247 -6.94 -5.98 17.74
C ALA A 247 -6.63 -6.60 16.37
N ASN A 248 -6.26 -5.79 15.39
CA ASN A 248 -5.91 -6.29 14.07
C ASN A 248 -4.65 -7.17 14.11
N ILE A 249 -3.63 -6.79 14.88
CA ILE A 249 -2.42 -7.63 15.04
C ILE A 249 -2.77 -8.98 15.65
N TRP A 250 -3.54 -9.01 16.74
CA TRP A 250 -3.94 -10.28 17.36
C TRP A 250 -4.70 -11.19 16.39
N ILE A 251 -5.72 -10.66 15.71
CA ILE A 251 -6.53 -11.43 14.75
C ILE A 251 -5.64 -11.96 13.62
N THR A 252 -4.79 -11.11 13.06
CA THR A 252 -4.00 -11.47 11.89
C THR A 252 -2.82 -12.38 12.22
N THR A 253 -2.21 -12.27 13.40
CA THR A 253 -1.14 -13.17 13.86
C THR A 253 -1.70 -14.52 14.31
N CYS A 254 -2.88 -14.58 14.93
CA CYS A 254 -3.51 -15.84 15.35
C CYS A 254 -4.23 -16.58 14.23
N ALA A 255 -4.69 -15.89 13.18
CA ALA A 255 -5.39 -16.54 12.06
C ALA A 255 -4.51 -17.56 11.33
N ALA A 256 -3.25 -17.22 11.03
CA ALA A 256 -2.31 -18.11 10.34
C ALA A 256 -2.07 -19.45 11.06
N PRO A 257 -1.70 -19.49 12.36
CA PRO A 257 -1.49 -20.75 13.08
C PRO A 257 -2.77 -21.57 13.25
N VAL A 258 -3.92 -20.91 13.49
CA VAL A 258 -5.21 -21.61 13.60
C VAL A 258 -5.59 -22.28 12.28
N LEU A 259 -5.44 -21.57 11.15
CA LEU A 259 -5.68 -22.14 9.83
C LEU A 259 -4.68 -23.26 9.50
N ALA A 260 -3.41 -23.13 9.87
CA ALA A 260 -2.41 -24.18 9.69
C ALA A 260 -2.77 -25.46 10.46
N LEU A 261 -3.19 -25.32 11.73
CA LEU A 261 -3.66 -26.46 12.55
C LEU A 261 -4.90 -27.10 11.93
N LEU A 262 -5.90 -26.29 11.54
CA LEU A 262 -7.16 -26.77 10.99
C LEU A 262 -6.92 -27.53 9.67
N ILE A 263 -6.19 -26.92 8.74
CA ILE A 263 -5.93 -27.51 7.42
C ILE A 263 -5.02 -28.73 7.56
N GLY A 264 -3.96 -28.64 8.34
CA GLY A 264 -3.01 -29.73 8.54
C GLY A 264 -3.68 -30.95 9.17
N SER A 265 -4.53 -30.76 10.19
CA SER A 265 -5.24 -31.85 10.84
C SER A 265 -6.30 -32.50 9.94
N LEU A 266 -7.05 -31.69 9.17
CA LEU A 266 -8.07 -32.19 8.25
C LEU A 266 -7.47 -33.01 7.10
N LEU A 267 -6.29 -32.62 6.61
CA LEU A 267 -5.63 -33.25 5.46
C LEU A 267 -4.64 -34.36 5.85
N ARG A 268 -4.49 -34.64 7.15
CA ARG A 268 -3.62 -35.72 7.67
C ARG A 268 -4.26 -37.08 7.39
N TYR A 269 -4.05 -37.59 6.18
CA TYR A 269 -4.55 -38.89 5.71
C TYR A 269 -3.47 -39.64 4.93
N SER A 270 -3.35 -40.95 5.19
CA SER A 270 -2.48 -41.89 4.48
C SER A 270 -3.28 -43.14 4.12
N GLU A 271 -3.02 -43.69 2.93
CA GLU A 271 -3.64 -44.94 2.45
C GLU A 271 -3.25 -46.17 3.29
N SER A 272 -2.14 -46.11 4.03
CA SER A 272 -1.56 -47.27 4.74
C SER A 272 -2.11 -47.48 6.17
N GLY A 273 -3.13 -46.73 6.59
CA GLY A 273 -3.76 -46.82 7.91
C GLY A 273 -2.91 -46.25 9.07
N LYS A 274 -1.57 -46.30 8.97
CA LYS A 274 -0.65 -45.47 9.76
C LYS A 274 -0.28 -44.23 8.95
N TYR A 275 -0.19 -43.07 9.60
CA TYR A 275 0.23 -41.86 8.91
C TYR A 275 1.72 -41.97 8.55
N ASP A 276 2.01 -41.84 7.27
CA ASP A 276 3.37 -41.74 6.74
C ASP A 276 3.37 -40.64 5.66
N PHE A 277 4.45 -39.85 5.61
CA PHE A 277 4.56 -38.69 4.74
C PHE A 277 4.61 -39.09 3.26
N ALA A 278 5.28 -40.20 2.93
CA ALA A 278 5.39 -40.64 1.54
C ALA A 278 4.06 -41.03 0.90
N SER A 279 3.19 -41.68 1.69
CA SER A 279 1.85 -42.12 1.26
C SER A 279 0.75 -41.08 1.52
N ALA A 280 1.11 -39.89 2.00
CA ALA A 280 0.15 -38.83 2.30
C ALA A 280 -0.45 -38.25 1.01
N PHE A 281 -1.73 -38.52 0.77
CA PHE A 281 -2.40 -38.20 -0.48
C PHE A 281 -2.63 -36.69 -0.68
N HIS A 282 -2.92 -35.96 0.40
CA HIS A 282 -3.37 -34.56 0.33
C HIS A 282 -2.24 -33.51 0.42
N VAL A 283 -0.97 -33.91 0.35
CA VAL A 283 0.17 -32.97 0.44
C VAL A 283 0.14 -31.88 -0.65
N PRO A 284 -0.09 -32.17 -1.95
CA PRO A 284 -0.22 -31.12 -2.97
C PRO A 284 -1.33 -30.12 -2.66
N THR A 285 -2.47 -30.61 -2.15
CA THR A 285 -3.62 -29.78 -1.75
C THR A 285 -3.28 -28.88 -0.57
N TYR A 286 -2.56 -29.41 0.43
CA TYR A 286 -2.09 -28.63 1.57
C TYR A 286 -1.16 -27.48 1.12
N LEU A 287 -0.19 -27.78 0.24
CA LEU A 287 0.77 -26.79 -0.26
C LEU A 287 0.07 -25.66 -1.01
N PHE A 288 -0.91 -26.02 -1.84
CA PHE A 288 -1.77 -25.04 -2.52
C PHE A 288 -2.57 -24.19 -1.52
N LEU A 289 -3.24 -24.82 -0.55
CA LEU A 289 -4.07 -24.11 0.40
C LEU A 289 -3.24 -23.22 1.34
N GLY A 290 -2.00 -23.60 1.66
CA GLY A 290 -1.06 -22.74 2.38
C GLY A 290 -0.72 -21.46 1.63
N LEU A 291 -0.42 -21.57 0.33
CA LEU A 291 -0.23 -20.39 -0.54
C LEU A 291 -1.49 -19.53 -0.61
N LEU A 292 -2.68 -20.14 -0.67
CA LEU A 292 -3.96 -19.42 -0.68
C LEU A 292 -4.21 -18.66 0.62
N VAL A 293 -3.95 -19.29 1.77
CA VAL A 293 -4.12 -18.65 3.10
C VAL A 293 -3.20 -17.44 3.21
N VAL A 294 -1.93 -17.57 2.82
CA VAL A 294 -0.98 -16.45 2.88
C VAL A 294 -1.37 -15.33 1.92
N MET A 295 -1.81 -15.65 0.71
CA MET A 295 -2.32 -14.67 -0.24
C MET A 295 -3.56 -13.94 0.31
N PHE A 296 -4.54 -14.67 0.85
CA PHE A 296 -5.75 -14.11 1.43
C PHE A 296 -5.47 -13.18 2.61
N LEU A 297 -4.63 -13.60 3.57
CA LEU A 297 -4.27 -12.79 4.73
C LEU A 297 -3.49 -11.53 4.32
N SER A 298 -2.54 -11.66 3.39
CA SER A 298 -1.73 -10.53 2.90
C SER A 298 -2.57 -9.51 2.12
N LEU A 299 -3.45 -9.99 1.23
CA LEU A 299 -4.33 -9.15 0.43
C LEU A 299 -5.31 -8.38 1.32
N THR A 300 -5.97 -9.07 2.26
CA THR A 300 -6.89 -8.46 3.23
C THR A 300 -6.20 -7.38 4.08
N ASN A 301 -4.98 -7.64 4.55
CA ASN A 301 -4.24 -6.73 5.43
C ASN A 301 -3.70 -5.46 4.77
N SER A 302 -3.70 -5.42 3.43
CA SER A 302 -3.16 -4.31 2.63
C SER A 302 -4.23 -3.58 1.80
N ALA A 303 -5.40 -4.19 1.57
CA ALA A 303 -6.47 -3.67 0.72
C ALA A 303 -7.08 -2.33 1.20
N ASP A 304 -7.06 -2.01 2.49
CA ASP A 304 -7.61 -0.75 3.03
C ASP A 304 -6.54 0.20 3.61
N ASP A 305 -5.26 -0.18 3.52
CA ASP A 305 -4.18 0.50 4.22
C ASP A 305 -3.82 1.87 3.60
N ILE A 306 -3.94 2.05 2.28
CA ILE A 306 -3.71 3.35 1.61
C ILE A 306 -4.93 4.27 1.78
N ILE A 307 -6.13 3.72 1.81
CA ILE A 307 -7.36 4.48 2.04
C ILE A 307 -7.29 5.24 3.38
N ARG A 308 -6.78 4.57 4.42
CA ARG A 308 -6.55 5.16 5.75
C ARG A 308 -5.49 6.26 5.75
N ASP A 309 -4.45 6.10 4.95
CA ASP A 309 -3.33 7.06 4.87
C ASP A 309 -3.61 8.23 3.90
N ARG A 310 -4.64 8.14 3.06
CA ARG A 310 -4.96 9.15 2.02
C ARG A 310 -5.10 10.58 2.58
N PRO A 311 -5.80 10.85 3.69
CA PRO A 311 -5.88 12.21 4.24
C PRO A 311 -4.51 12.76 4.67
N VAL A 312 -3.63 11.90 5.17
CA VAL A 312 -2.26 12.27 5.55
C VAL A 312 -1.44 12.56 4.29
N LEU A 313 -1.51 11.72 3.27
CA LEU A 313 -0.79 11.94 2.00
C LEU A 313 -1.23 13.23 1.29
N GLN A 314 -2.53 13.56 1.31
CA GLN A 314 -3.04 14.80 0.74
C GLN A 314 -2.49 16.03 1.47
N ARG A 315 -2.35 15.94 2.80
CA ARG A 315 -1.76 16.99 3.62
C ARG A 315 -0.26 17.12 3.39
N GLU A 316 0.43 15.99 3.32
CA GLU A 316 1.88 15.91 3.12
C GLU A 316 2.31 16.28 1.71
N ARG A 317 1.39 16.36 0.73
CA ARG A 317 1.71 16.74 -0.65
C ARG A 317 2.49 18.05 -0.77
N ASN A 318 2.23 19.01 0.11
CA ASN A 318 2.87 20.32 0.08
C ASN A 318 4.24 20.33 0.79
N LEU A 319 4.55 19.27 1.52
CA LEU A 319 5.88 18.97 2.03
C LEU A 319 6.53 18.10 0.94
N ASP A 320 7.77 18.34 0.51
CA ASP A 320 8.41 17.59 -0.59
C ASP A 320 8.71 16.12 -0.19
N VAL A 321 7.67 15.34 0.11
CA VAL A 321 7.72 13.93 0.51
C VAL A 321 7.77 13.06 -0.72
N ARG A 322 8.85 12.32 -0.87
CA ARG A 322 9.03 11.43 -2.02
C ARG A 322 8.12 10.21 -1.88
N LEU A 323 7.16 10.12 -2.81
CA LEU A 323 6.20 9.02 -2.89
C LEU A 323 6.83 7.61 -2.95
N PRO A 324 7.99 7.37 -3.63
CA PRO A 324 8.61 6.05 -3.61
C PRO A 324 8.99 5.59 -2.20
N TYR A 325 9.49 6.51 -1.35
CA TYR A 325 9.83 6.16 0.03
C TYR A 325 8.62 5.78 0.86
N TYR A 326 7.47 6.43 0.62
CA TYR A 326 6.23 6.01 1.25
C TYR A 326 5.84 4.59 0.84
N ILE A 327 5.85 4.28 -0.46
CA ILE A 327 5.48 2.95 -0.97
C ILE A 327 6.42 1.88 -0.43
N PHE A 328 7.74 2.09 -0.50
CA PHE A 328 8.71 1.13 0.03
C PHE A 328 8.62 1.00 1.55
N ALA A 329 8.48 2.10 2.29
CA ALA A 329 8.31 2.04 3.74
C ALA A 329 7.04 1.27 4.13
N LYS A 330 5.95 1.45 3.38
CA LYS A 330 4.70 0.73 3.60
C LYS A 330 4.85 -0.75 3.29
N MET A 331 5.41 -1.09 2.13
CA MET A 331 5.67 -2.47 1.71
C MET A 331 6.58 -3.21 2.70
N SER A 332 7.71 -2.61 3.10
CA SER A 332 8.64 -3.21 4.06
C SER A 332 7.99 -3.43 5.43
N SER A 333 7.22 -2.45 5.93
CA SER A 333 6.49 -2.59 7.20
C SER A 333 5.52 -3.77 7.17
N LEU A 334 4.70 -3.87 6.12
CA LEU A 334 3.72 -4.96 5.99
C LEU A 334 4.38 -6.32 5.76
N SER A 335 5.50 -6.36 5.04
CA SER A 335 6.26 -7.59 4.79
C SER A 335 6.78 -8.22 6.08
N VAL A 336 7.17 -7.44 7.09
CA VAL A 336 7.60 -7.99 8.39
C VAL A 336 6.47 -8.77 9.07
N PHE A 337 5.25 -8.24 9.07
CA PHE A 337 4.10 -8.95 9.65
C PHE A 337 3.70 -10.17 8.83
N ALA A 338 3.75 -10.08 7.51
CA ALA A 338 3.51 -11.21 6.61
C ALA A 338 4.56 -12.33 6.80
N LEU A 339 5.82 -11.97 7.03
CA LEU A 339 6.89 -12.94 7.32
C LEU A 339 6.61 -13.70 8.62
N ILE A 340 6.19 -13.00 9.69
CA ILE A 340 5.81 -13.64 10.96
C ILE A 340 4.65 -14.63 10.73
N GLN A 341 3.64 -14.25 9.96
CA GLN A 341 2.52 -15.14 9.62
C GLN A 341 2.97 -16.37 8.84
N CYS A 342 3.86 -16.20 7.85
CA CYS A 342 4.41 -17.31 7.07
C CYS A 342 5.23 -18.25 7.96
N VAL A 343 6.08 -17.71 8.84
CA VAL A 343 6.86 -18.51 9.80
C VAL A 343 5.92 -19.34 10.68
N LEU A 344 4.90 -18.73 11.28
CA LEU A 344 3.94 -19.43 12.14
C LEU A 344 3.15 -20.50 11.39
N PHE A 345 2.72 -20.20 10.16
CA PHE A 345 1.99 -21.17 9.32
C PHE A 345 2.87 -22.37 8.98
N VAL A 346 4.08 -22.15 8.48
CA VAL A 346 5.01 -23.22 8.07
C VAL A 346 5.46 -24.04 9.27
N LEU A 347 5.78 -23.42 10.41
CA LEU A 347 6.20 -24.15 11.62
C LEU A 347 5.13 -25.16 12.05
N ILE A 348 3.89 -24.72 12.14
CA ILE A 348 2.78 -25.56 12.60
C ILE A 348 2.38 -26.58 11.56
N GLY A 349 2.19 -26.15 10.31
CA GLY A 349 1.69 -27.04 9.28
C GLY A 349 2.71 -28.11 8.88
N ASN A 350 4.01 -27.77 8.83
CA ASN A 350 5.06 -28.77 8.62
C ASN A 350 5.20 -29.73 9.80
N TYR A 351 4.97 -29.25 11.03
CA TYR A 351 4.93 -30.12 12.20
C TYR A 351 3.77 -31.12 12.13
N VAL A 352 2.56 -30.67 11.79
CA VAL A 352 1.36 -31.52 11.72
C VAL A 352 1.44 -32.58 10.62
N LEU A 353 2.00 -32.23 9.46
CA LEU A 353 2.18 -33.15 8.32
C LEU A 353 3.53 -33.89 8.31
N GLU A 354 4.37 -33.69 9.32
CA GLU A 354 5.68 -34.34 9.47
C GLU A 354 6.65 -34.08 8.30
N MET A 355 6.55 -32.90 7.67
CA MET A 355 7.41 -32.48 6.57
C MET A 355 8.78 -32.03 7.07
N ARG A 356 9.79 -32.88 6.93
CA ARG A 356 11.16 -32.62 7.43
C ARG A 356 12.06 -31.94 6.39
N GLY A 357 12.98 -31.11 6.86
CA GLY A 357 14.05 -30.50 6.06
C GLY A 357 13.64 -29.40 5.06
N MET A 358 12.35 -29.13 4.87
CA MET A 358 11.85 -28.22 3.85
C MET A 358 11.37 -26.85 4.36
N PHE A 359 11.63 -26.52 5.64
CA PHE A 359 11.13 -25.30 6.28
C PHE A 359 11.48 -24.02 5.50
N TRP A 360 12.76 -23.83 5.17
CA TRP A 360 13.25 -22.60 4.52
C TRP A 360 12.70 -22.43 3.11
N THR A 361 12.55 -23.52 2.36
CA THR A 361 12.01 -23.51 1.00
C THR A 361 10.54 -23.11 1.00
N HIS A 362 9.72 -23.74 1.86
CA HIS A 362 8.32 -23.37 2.03
C HIS A 362 8.17 -21.91 2.49
N LEU A 363 8.98 -21.51 3.48
CA LEU A 363 8.97 -20.15 4.00
C LEU A 363 9.29 -19.12 2.92
N ALA A 364 10.35 -19.34 2.13
CA ALA A 364 10.76 -18.42 1.07
C ALA A 364 9.67 -18.27 -0.01
N LEU A 365 9.09 -19.39 -0.46
CA LEU A 365 8.05 -19.37 -1.49
C LEU A 365 6.76 -18.74 -0.98
N MET A 366 6.29 -19.10 0.22
CA MET A 366 5.12 -18.48 0.84
C MET A 366 5.35 -16.98 1.06
N PHE A 367 6.54 -16.57 1.51
CA PHE A 367 6.86 -15.16 1.70
C PHE A 367 6.89 -14.38 0.38
N MET A 368 7.44 -14.95 -0.70
CA MET A 368 7.40 -14.32 -2.03
C MET A 368 5.96 -14.13 -2.52
N THR A 369 5.10 -15.13 -2.35
CA THR A 369 3.67 -15.02 -2.64
C THR A 369 2.99 -13.95 -1.77
N ALA A 370 3.37 -13.86 -0.49
CA ALA A 370 2.86 -12.83 0.43
C ALA A 370 3.21 -11.43 -0.06
N VAL A 371 4.47 -11.18 -0.44
CA VAL A 371 4.93 -9.88 -0.94
C VAL A 371 4.22 -9.50 -2.24
N GLY A 372 4.05 -10.44 -3.17
CA GLY A 372 3.26 -10.20 -4.39
C GLY A 372 1.80 -9.85 -4.08
N SER A 373 1.21 -10.52 -3.10
CA SER A 373 -0.17 -10.28 -2.64
C SER A 373 -0.33 -8.94 -1.91
N LEU A 374 0.69 -8.52 -1.15
CA LEU A 374 0.74 -7.19 -0.53
C LEU A 374 0.80 -6.09 -1.58
N ALA A 375 1.60 -6.26 -2.65
CA ALA A 375 1.65 -5.29 -3.76
C ALA A 375 0.29 -5.17 -4.44
N LEU A 376 -0.36 -6.30 -4.70
CA LEU A 376 -1.71 -6.35 -5.29
C LEU A 376 -2.75 -5.68 -4.38
N GLY A 377 -2.70 -5.94 -3.07
CA GLY A 377 -3.62 -5.31 -2.12
C GLY A 377 -3.42 -3.81 -1.98
N LEU A 378 -2.17 -3.33 -1.94
CA LEU A 378 -1.88 -1.89 -1.98
C LEU A 378 -2.38 -1.26 -3.29
N LEU A 379 -2.24 -1.94 -4.43
CA LEU A 379 -2.79 -1.49 -5.70
C LEU A 379 -4.32 -1.34 -5.63
N VAL A 380 -5.03 -2.36 -5.14
CA VAL A 380 -6.49 -2.31 -4.90
C VAL A 380 -6.85 -1.14 -3.98
N SER A 381 -6.09 -0.96 -2.89
CA SER A 381 -6.29 0.13 -1.93
C SER A 381 -6.18 1.52 -2.55
N SER A 382 -5.34 1.68 -3.58
CA SER A 382 -5.20 2.96 -4.29
C SER A 382 -6.34 3.26 -5.27
N LEU A 383 -6.98 2.21 -5.80
CA LEU A 383 -8.05 2.32 -6.80
C LEU A 383 -9.41 2.62 -6.17
N VAL A 384 -9.60 2.19 -4.93
CA VAL A 384 -10.88 2.26 -4.23
C VAL A 384 -10.91 3.45 -3.26
N SER A 385 -12.09 4.04 -3.06
CA SER A 385 -12.29 5.16 -2.13
C SER A 385 -12.75 4.73 -0.73
N ASP A 386 -13.41 3.57 -0.60
CA ASP A 386 -14.00 3.08 0.65
C ASP A 386 -13.46 1.71 1.08
N ALA A 387 -13.31 1.53 2.39
CA ALA A 387 -12.75 0.31 2.97
C ALA A 387 -13.66 -0.92 2.78
N LYS A 388 -15.00 -0.74 2.76
CA LYS A 388 -15.92 -1.87 2.54
C LYS A 388 -15.83 -2.37 1.11
N THR A 389 -15.77 -1.44 0.15
CA THR A 389 -15.58 -1.77 -1.27
C THR A 389 -14.26 -2.50 -1.50
N ALA A 390 -13.18 -2.08 -0.82
CA ALA A 390 -11.89 -2.77 -0.90
C ALA A 390 -11.99 -4.22 -0.38
N ALA A 391 -12.70 -4.46 0.72
CA ALA A 391 -12.94 -5.81 1.26
C ALA A 391 -13.74 -6.70 0.29
N ASN A 392 -14.74 -6.14 -0.39
CA ASN A 392 -15.55 -6.88 -1.37
C ASN A 392 -14.77 -7.24 -2.65
N ILE A 393 -13.70 -6.51 -2.98
CA ILE A 393 -12.82 -6.82 -4.11
C ILE A 393 -11.89 -7.99 -3.80
N VAL A 394 -11.57 -8.25 -2.52
CA VAL A 394 -10.66 -9.33 -2.13
C VAL A 394 -11.14 -10.71 -2.66
N PRO A 395 -12.39 -11.16 -2.44
CA PRO A 395 -12.90 -12.40 -3.04
C PRO A 395 -12.89 -12.39 -4.58
N LEU A 396 -13.23 -11.25 -5.21
CA LEU A 396 -13.25 -11.12 -6.67
C LEU A 396 -11.85 -11.32 -7.28
N VAL A 397 -10.81 -10.90 -6.57
CA VAL A 397 -9.41 -11.13 -6.95
C VAL A 397 -9.00 -12.58 -6.66
N LEU A 398 -9.45 -13.18 -5.56
CA LEU A 398 -9.03 -14.53 -5.15
C LEU A 398 -9.67 -15.65 -5.96
N ILE A 399 -10.96 -15.54 -6.33
CA ILE A 399 -11.66 -16.61 -7.05
C ILE A 399 -10.94 -16.97 -8.37
N PRO A 400 -10.56 -16.02 -9.25
CA PRO A 400 -9.76 -16.33 -10.43
C PRO A 400 -8.41 -16.98 -10.09
N GLN A 401 -7.77 -16.56 -9.01
CA GLN A 401 -6.47 -17.10 -8.58
C GLN A 401 -6.59 -18.56 -8.17
N ILE A 402 -7.66 -18.91 -7.46
CA ILE A 402 -7.97 -20.29 -7.06
C ILE A 402 -8.23 -21.14 -8.31
N LEU A 403 -9.17 -20.73 -9.16
CA LEU A 403 -9.62 -21.51 -10.32
C LEU A 403 -8.53 -21.70 -11.37
N MET A 404 -7.72 -20.68 -11.64
CA MET A 404 -6.79 -20.67 -12.78
C MET A 404 -5.35 -21.08 -12.40
N SER A 405 -5.10 -21.39 -11.12
CA SER A 405 -3.81 -21.85 -10.59
C SER A 405 -3.34 -23.20 -11.12
N GLY A 406 -4.25 -24.05 -11.59
CA GLY A 406 -3.95 -25.44 -11.98
C GLY A 406 -3.97 -26.46 -10.83
N ALA A 407 -4.28 -26.04 -9.60
CA ALA A 407 -4.35 -26.92 -8.44
C ALA A 407 -5.74 -27.55 -8.24
N LEU A 408 -6.80 -26.73 -8.30
CA LEU A 408 -8.19 -27.18 -8.10
C LEU A 408 -8.77 -27.84 -9.36
N ILE A 409 -8.49 -27.24 -10.53
CA ILE A 409 -8.91 -27.74 -11.84
C ILE A 409 -7.64 -27.99 -12.63
N LYS A 410 -7.44 -29.23 -13.09
CA LYS A 410 -6.33 -29.57 -13.99
C LYS A 410 -6.53 -28.87 -15.32
N TYR A 411 -5.45 -28.38 -15.92
CA TYR A 411 -5.53 -27.65 -17.19
C TYR A 411 -6.09 -28.48 -18.35
N GLU A 412 -5.92 -29.80 -18.30
CA GLU A 412 -6.47 -30.72 -19.30
C GLU A 412 -8.00 -30.76 -19.31
N ASP A 413 -8.61 -30.58 -18.13
CA ASP A 413 -10.05 -30.64 -17.86
C ASP A 413 -10.74 -29.26 -17.97
N MET A 414 -9.96 -28.19 -18.18
CA MET A 414 -10.50 -26.83 -18.28
C MET A 414 -11.23 -26.63 -19.60
N ASN A 415 -12.36 -25.93 -19.57
CA ASN A 415 -13.18 -25.70 -20.75
C ASN A 415 -12.37 -25.00 -21.88
N ARG A 416 -12.12 -25.74 -22.96
CA ARG A 416 -11.32 -25.27 -24.11
C ARG A 416 -12.09 -24.33 -25.04
N ASN A 417 -13.40 -24.20 -24.85
CA ASN A 417 -14.30 -23.36 -25.65
C ASN A 417 -14.56 -21.96 -25.06
N LEU A 418 -13.74 -21.48 -24.13
CA LEU A 418 -13.81 -20.08 -23.68
C LEU A 418 -13.36 -19.16 -24.83
N SER A 419 -14.28 -18.83 -25.73
CA SER A 419 -14.08 -17.95 -26.88
C SER A 419 -13.49 -16.60 -26.48
N LEU A 420 -13.77 -16.13 -25.26
CA LEU A 420 -13.25 -14.90 -24.66
C LEU A 420 -11.75 -15.01 -24.28
N VAL A 421 -11.34 -16.16 -23.73
CA VAL A 421 -9.93 -16.49 -23.45
C VAL A 421 -9.17 -16.63 -24.76
N TYR A 422 -9.77 -17.30 -25.75
CA TYR A 422 -9.17 -17.49 -27.07
C TYR A 422 -9.09 -16.18 -27.87
N SER A 423 -10.10 -15.31 -27.79
CA SER A 423 -10.11 -14.00 -28.45
C SER A 423 -9.16 -12.99 -27.81
N LEU A 424 -9.07 -12.95 -26.46
CA LEU A 424 -8.04 -12.17 -25.75
C LEU A 424 -6.63 -12.66 -26.08
N THR A 425 -6.44 -13.97 -26.15
CA THR A 425 -5.15 -14.56 -26.55
C THR A 425 -4.80 -14.16 -27.98
N ARG A 426 -5.78 -14.21 -28.90
CA ARG A 426 -5.62 -13.79 -30.31
C ARG A 426 -5.30 -12.30 -30.45
N TRP A 427 -5.91 -11.44 -29.63
CA TRP A 427 -5.66 -9.99 -29.62
C TRP A 427 -4.22 -9.63 -29.25
N PHE A 428 -3.58 -10.42 -28.40
CA PHE A 428 -2.18 -10.20 -28.00
C PHE A 428 -1.15 -10.94 -28.87
N HIS A 429 -1.53 -11.96 -29.65
CA HIS A 429 -0.56 -12.87 -30.29
C HIS A 429 -0.56 -12.92 -31.83
N GLU A 430 -1.37 -12.16 -32.58
CA GLU A 430 -1.32 -12.25 -34.06
C GLU A 430 -1.20 -10.91 -34.79
N HIS A 431 -0.04 -10.71 -35.41
CA HIS A 431 0.02 -10.32 -36.82
C HIS A 431 -0.70 -11.41 -37.66
N PRO A 432 -1.57 -11.03 -38.60
CA PRO A 432 -2.53 -11.96 -39.21
C PRO A 432 -1.92 -12.66 -40.43
N THR A 433 -1.08 -13.68 -40.25
CA THR A 433 -0.71 -14.57 -41.38
C THR A 433 -0.37 -15.99 -40.94
N LYS A 434 -1.41 -16.80 -40.65
CA LYS A 434 -1.64 -18.18 -41.14
C LYS A 434 -2.56 -18.94 -40.19
N ASP A 435 -3.70 -19.37 -40.75
CA ASP A 435 -4.64 -20.33 -40.17
C ASP A 435 -3.95 -21.64 -39.80
N ARG A 436 -3.49 -21.74 -38.55
CA ARG A 436 -3.43 -23.01 -37.84
C ARG A 436 -4.13 -22.81 -36.52
N SER A 437 -5.28 -23.44 -36.37
CA SER A 437 -5.85 -23.79 -35.07
C SER A 437 -4.82 -24.62 -34.31
N LYS A 438 -3.88 -23.97 -33.61
CA LYS A 438 -2.97 -24.63 -32.68
C LYS A 438 -3.81 -25.17 -31.52
N LYS A 439 -4.39 -26.36 -31.70
CA LYS A 439 -4.71 -27.24 -30.58
C LYS A 439 -3.44 -27.30 -29.71
N MET A 440 -3.59 -27.07 -28.41
CA MET A 440 -2.47 -27.14 -27.46
C MET A 440 -1.65 -28.40 -27.72
N GLU A 441 -0.32 -28.25 -27.85
CA GLU A 441 0.59 -29.32 -28.27
C GLU A 441 0.72 -30.42 -27.19
N SER A 442 0.36 -30.11 -25.93
CA SER A 442 0.33 -31.03 -24.78
C SER A 442 -0.91 -30.81 -23.92
N LYS A 443 -1.39 -31.87 -23.26
CA LYS A 443 -2.46 -31.82 -22.24
C LYS A 443 -2.05 -30.99 -21.02
N LEU A 444 -0.75 -30.93 -20.70
CA LEU A 444 -0.19 -30.17 -19.58
C LEU A 444 0.27 -28.77 -19.98
N GLN A 445 0.03 -28.33 -21.22
CA GLN A 445 0.36 -26.97 -21.61
C GLN A 445 -0.54 -25.97 -20.86
N VAL A 446 0.03 -24.84 -20.45
CA VAL A 446 -0.70 -23.85 -19.66
C VAL A 446 -1.42 -22.87 -20.59
N PRO A 447 -2.74 -22.65 -20.43
CA PRO A 447 -3.48 -21.64 -21.18
C PRO A 447 -2.94 -20.23 -20.98
N PHE A 448 -2.98 -19.39 -22.01
CA PHE A 448 -2.39 -18.04 -21.97
C PHE A 448 -2.93 -17.17 -20.83
N VAL A 449 -4.25 -17.16 -20.60
CA VAL A 449 -4.84 -16.31 -19.54
C VAL A 449 -4.39 -16.74 -18.15
N CYS A 450 -4.09 -18.02 -17.92
CA CYS A 450 -3.53 -18.51 -16.66
C CYS A 450 -2.11 -18.00 -16.42
N GLN A 451 -1.38 -17.54 -17.44
CA GLN A 451 -0.02 -17.01 -17.27
C GLN A 451 -0.01 -15.67 -16.50
N PHE A 452 -1.13 -14.95 -16.45
CA PHE A 452 -1.25 -13.70 -15.68
C PHE A 452 -1.58 -13.91 -14.19
N ILE A 453 -1.74 -15.15 -13.74
CA ILE A 453 -2.19 -15.51 -12.40
C ILE A 453 -0.97 -15.79 -11.52
N PRO A 454 -0.58 -14.91 -10.57
CA PRO A 454 0.59 -15.13 -9.71
C PRO A 454 0.53 -16.44 -8.94
N MET A 455 -0.67 -16.82 -8.47
CA MET A 455 -0.89 -18.05 -7.72
C MET A 455 -0.44 -19.31 -8.48
N ARG A 456 -0.57 -19.30 -9.81
CA ARG A 456 -0.08 -20.38 -10.67
C ARG A 456 1.43 -20.55 -10.55
N TRP A 457 2.17 -19.45 -10.69
CA TRP A 457 3.64 -19.45 -10.66
C TRP A 457 4.14 -19.94 -9.30
N SER A 458 3.54 -19.44 -8.22
CA SER A 458 3.86 -19.88 -6.86
C SER A 458 3.52 -21.35 -6.60
N TYR A 459 2.38 -21.84 -7.08
CA TYR A 459 1.99 -23.25 -6.89
C TYR A 459 2.88 -24.21 -7.69
N GLU A 460 3.14 -23.91 -8.96
CA GLU A 460 4.07 -24.68 -9.79
C GLU A 460 5.46 -24.74 -9.14
N GLU A 461 5.96 -23.61 -8.65
CA GLU A 461 7.25 -23.54 -7.98
C GLU A 461 7.27 -24.29 -6.65
N MET A 462 6.19 -24.25 -5.86
CA MET A 462 6.05 -24.99 -4.60
C MET A 462 6.09 -26.51 -4.81
N ILE A 463 5.36 -27.03 -5.80
CA ILE A 463 5.34 -28.47 -6.10
C ILE A 463 6.69 -28.93 -6.64
N VAL A 464 7.27 -28.18 -7.59
CA VAL A 464 8.61 -28.50 -8.14
C VAL A 464 9.67 -28.44 -7.03
N ALA A 465 9.62 -27.43 -6.15
CA ALA A 465 10.52 -27.32 -5.01
C ALA A 465 10.34 -28.49 -4.03
N GLN A 466 9.11 -28.89 -3.74
CA GLN A 466 8.84 -30.05 -2.87
C GLN A 466 9.41 -31.35 -3.43
N ALA A 467 9.33 -31.53 -4.75
CA ALA A 467 9.86 -32.72 -5.40
C ALA A 467 11.39 -32.72 -5.52
N LYS A 468 12.00 -31.58 -5.84
CA LYS A 468 13.40 -31.50 -6.30
C LYS A 468 14.36 -30.97 -5.24
N LEU A 469 13.89 -30.10 -4.35
CA LEU A 469 14.72 -29.46 -3.32
C LEU A 469 14.63 -30.15 -1.95
N ASN A 470 13.93 -31.28 -1.85
CA ASN A 470 13.93 -32.07 -0.62
C ASN A 470 15.34 -32.61 -0.31
N PRO A 471 15.66 -32.88 0.98
CA PRO A 471 17.00 -33.31 1.38
C PRO A 471 17.54 -34.52 0.61
N LEU A 472 16.70 -35.50 0.27
CA LEU A 472 17.12 -36.72 -0.41
C LEU A 472 17.36 -36.46 -1.91
N THR A 473 16.33 -35.99 -2.62
CA THR A 473 16.34 -35.76 -4.06
C THR A 473 17.35 -34.69 -4.46
N SER A 474 17.55 -33.64 -3.66
CA SER A 474 18.57 -32.62 -3.95
C SER A 474 19.98 -33.21 -4.03
N ARG A 475 20.29 -34.20 -3.17
CA ARG A 475 21.57 -34.92 -3.16
C ARG A 475 21.66 -35.92 -4.30
N GLN A 476 20.58 -36.66 -4.59
CA GLN A 476 20.50 -37.56 -5.75
C GLN A 476 20.72 -36.78 -7.06
N GLU A 477 20.07 -35.63 -7.24
CA GLU A 477 20.25 -34.79 -8.43
C GLU A 477 21.62 -34.12 -8.49
N ARG A 478 22.24 -33.81 -7.35
CA ARG A 478 23.62 -33.30 -7.31
C ARG A 478 24.59 -34.38 -7.77
N ALA A 479 24.45 -35.61 -7.27
CA ALA A 479 25.25 -36.75 -7.69
C ALA A 479 25.04 -37.05 -9.18
N GLN A 480 23.78 -37.13 -9.63
CA GLN A 480 23.45 -37.40 -11.03
C GLN A 480 24.00 -36.33 -11.99
N ARG A 481 23.91 -35.05 -11.64
CA ARG A 481 24.50 -33.97 -12.47
C ARG A 481 26.03 -34.07 -12.56
N GLU A 482 26.70 -34.45 -11.48
CA GLU A 482 28.15 -34.67 -11.51
C GLU A 482 28.49 -35.90 -12.39
N ILE A 483 27.74 -36.99 -12.25
CA ILE A 483 27.82 -38.18 -13.12
C ILE A 483 27.68 -37.78 -14.60
N ASP A 484 26.60 -37.10 -14.97
CA ASP A 484 26.33 -36.71 -16.37
C ASP A 484 27.46 -35.84 -16.96
N SER A 485 28.10 -35.01 -16.12
CA SER A 485 29.24 -34.17 -16.53
C SER A 485 30.56 -34.93 -16.73
N ILE A 486 30.68 -36.10 -16.11
CA ILE A 486 31.88 -36.96 -16.11
C ILE A 486 31.73 -38.11 -17.12
N VAL A 487 30.51 -38.60 -17.38
CA VAL A 487 30.23 -39.70 -18.31
C VAL A 487 30.78 -39.44 -19.72
N GLY A 488 30.96 -38.19 -20.15
CA GLY A 488 31.64 -37.87 -21.42
C GLY A 488 33.18 -37.89 -21.38
N ARG A 489 33.80 -37.70 -20.21
CA ARG A 489 35.24 -37.48 -20.03
C ARG A 489 35.99 -38.62 -19.30
N HIS A 490 35.26 -39.48 -18.58
CA HIS A 490 35.80 -40.58 -17.76
C HIS A 490 36.73 -41.57 -18.48
N ARG A 491 36.66 -41.69 -19.81
CA ARG A 491 37.55 -42.58 -20.58
C ARG A 491 38.99 -42.05 -20.71
N GLN A 492 39.21 -40.76 -20.45
CA GLN A 492 40.49 -40.09 -20.67
C GLN A 492 41.30 -39.89 -19.38
N ASP A 493 40.66 -39.87 -18.21
CA ASP A 493 41.31 -39.67 -16.91
C ASP A 493 40.92 -40.77 -15.90
N PRO A 494 41.88 -41.59 -15.40
CA PRO A 494 41.60 -42.61 -14.39
C PRO A 494 41.08 -42.05 -13.05
N ALA A 495 41.40 -40.79 -12.71
CA ALA A 495 40.86 -40.15 -11.51
C ALA A 495 39.36 -39.82 -11.66
N GLU A 496 38.93 -39.40 -12.87
CA GLU A 496 37.52 -39.18 -13.18
C GLU A 496 36.73 -40.51 -13.22
N GLY A 497 37.36 -41.59 -13.68
CA GLY A 497 36.80 -42.95 -13.62
C GLY A 497 36.50 -43.39 -12.18
N LYS A 498 37.46 -43.21 -11.27
CA LYS A 498 37.26 -43.52 -9.84
C LYS A 498 36.15 -42.67 -9.21
N ARG A 499 36.10 -41.36 -9.52
CA ARG A 499 35.05 -40.47 -9.05
C ARG A 499 33.67 -40.86 -9.57
N LEU A 500 33.57 -41.30 -10.83
CA LEU A 500 32.33 -41.76 -11.42
C LEU A 500 31.77 -42.98 -10.66
N ASP A 501 32.63 -43.93 -10.30
CA ASP A 501 32.21 -45.11 -9.56
C ASP A 501 31.84 -44.78 -8.11
N GLU A 502 32.60 -43.91 -7.42
CA GLU A 502 32.21 -43.37 -6.11
C GLU A 502 30.82 -42.70 -6.15
N LEU A 503 30.52 -41.91 -7.19
CA LEU A 503 29.22 -41.24 -7.32
C LEU A 503 28.07 -42.22 -7.60
N LYS A 504 28.29 -43.28 -8.39
CA LYS A 504 27.30 -44.34 -8.60
C LYS A 504 27.00 -45.08 -7.30
N GLU A 505 28.03 -45.37 -6.49
CA GLU A 505 27.85 -45.99 -5.19
C GLU A 505 27.10 -45.08 -4.21
N VAL A 506 27.42 -43.78 -4.19
CA VAL A 506 26.66 -42.78 -3.42
C VAL A 506 25.19 -42.76 -3.83
N LEU A 507 24.89 -42.78 -5.14
CA LEU A 507 23.53 -42.80 -5.63
C LEU A 507 22.79 -44.08 -5.22
N ALA A 508 23.45 -45.23 -5.30
CA ALA A 508 22.89 -46.51 -4.85
C ALA A 508 22.58 -46.51 -3.35
N VAL A 509 23.46 -45.94 -2.52
CA VAL A 509 23.21 -45.79 -1.08
C VAL A 509 22.05 -44.84 -0.81
N LEU A 510 21.99 -43.68 -1.48
CA LEU A 510 20.90 -42.72 -1.29
C LEU A 510 19.53 -43.32 -1.61
N SER A 511 19.41 -44.12 -2.68
CA SER A 511 18.14 -44.75 -3.06
C SER A 511 17.71 -45.91 -2.15
N GLY A 512 18.63 -46.50 -1.39
CA GLY A 512 18.37 -47.62 -0.48
C GLY A 512 18.63 -47.31 1.00
N LEU A 513 18.67 -46.03 1.37
CA LEU A 513 19.06 -45.61 2.72
C LEU A 513 17.95 -45.89 3.74
N GLU A 514 18.27 -46.66 4.78
CA GLU A 514 17.39 -46.98 5.90
C GLU A 514 18.04 -46.57 7.23
N ALA A 515 17.24 -46.23 8.24
CA ALA A 515 17.76 -46.04 9.59
C ALA A 515 16.71 -46.34 10.66
N GLN A 516 17.14 -46.39 11.93
CA GLN A 516 16.23 -46.62 13.05
C GLN A 516 15.45 -45.36 13.43
N SER A 517 16.02 -44.19 13.17
CA SER A 517 15.39 -42.90 13.43
C SER A 517 15.64 -41.89 12.31
N ALA A 518 14.79 -40.88 12.23
CA ALA A 518 14.95 -39.80 11.28
C ALA A 518 16.20 -38.93 11.55
N ASP A 519 16.65 -38.82 12.81
CA ASP A 519 17.85 -38.05 13.17
C ASP A 519 19.13 -38.76 12.70
N GLU A 520 19.09 -40.10 12.69
CA GLU A 520 20.16 -40.95 12.14
C GLU A 520 20.23 -40.84 10.61
N LEU A 521 19.08 -40.76 9.92
CA LEU A 521 19.03 -40.45 8.48
C LEU A 521 19.67 -39.08 8.17
N ASP A 522 19.36 -38.05 8.96
CA ASP A 522 20.00 -36.73 8.80
C ASP A 522 21.51 -36.78 9.03
N HIS A 523 22.01 -37.67 9.90
CA HIS A 523 23.44 -37.90 10.07
C HIS A 523 24.07 -38.52 8.81
N TYR A 524 23.48 -39.59 8.28
CA TYR A 524 23.97 -40.22 7.04
C TYR A 524 23.93 -39.28 5.84
N LEU A 525 22.88 -38.46 5.70
CA LEU A 525 22.81 -37.46 4.63
C LEU A 525 23.92 -36.39 4.74
N LYS A 526 24.33 -36.02 5.96
CA LYS A 526 25.49 -35.13 6.19
C LYS A 526 26.82 -35.79 5.85
N GLU A 527 26.97 -37.08 6.09
CA GLU A 527 28.16 -37.82 5.65
C GLU A 527 28.24 -37.87 4.12
N VAL A 528 27.12 -38.11 3.44
CA VAL A 528 27.03 -38.04 1.97
C VAL A 528 27.41 -36.66 1.46
N ASP A 529 27.02 -35.57 2.14
CA ASP A 529 27.45 -34.22 1.76
C ASP A 529 28.98 -34.05 1.77
N GLN A 530 29.66 -34.64 2.76
CA GLN A 530 31.13 -34.59 2.82
C GLN A 530 31.78 -35.30 1.63
N VAL A 531 31.18 -36.40 1.16
CA VAL A 531 31.62 -37.14 -0.03
C VAL A 531 31.34 -36.36 -1.32
N LEU A 532 30.16 -35.75 -1.42
CA LEU A 532 29.80 -34.89 -2.56
C LEU A 532 30.66 -33.62 -2.63
N ASP A 533 31.07 -33.08 -1.48
CA ASP A 533 31.97 -31.92 -1.35
C ASP A 533 33.46 -32.27 -1.52
N ARG A 534 33.81 -33.53 -1.79
CA ARG A 534 35.20 -34.02 -1.93
C ARG A 534 36.05 -33.86 -0.66
N LYS A 535 35.42 -33.78 0.51
CA LYS A 535 36.11 -33.67 1.81
C LYS A 535 36.50 -35.04 2.39
N ARG A 536 35.80 -36.10 1.99
CA ARG A 536 36.02 -37.48 2.45
C ARG A 536 35.82 -38.45 1.28
N SER A 537 36.59 -39.53 1.23
CA SER A 537 36.36 -40.62 0.27
C SER A 537 35.13 -41.43 0.68
N PHE A 538 34.40 -41.96 -0.29
CA PHE A 538 33.24 -42.79 -0.01
C PHE A 538 33.65 -44.11 0.66
N ASP A 539 32.98 -44.47 1.75
CA ASP A 539 33.16 -45.74 2.45
C ASP A 539 31.81 -46.47 2.53
N SER A 540 31.63 -47.48 1.68
CA SER A 540 30.40 -48.28 1.63
C SER A 540 30.15 -49.10 2.91
N GLY A 541 31.19 -49.33 3.73
CA GLY A 541 31.08 -50.09 4.98
C GLY A 541 30.30 -49.35 6.07
N ALA A 542 30.43 -48.02 6.13
CA ALA A 542 29.74 -47.17 7.10
C ALA A 542 28.20 -47.20 6.92
N PHE A 543 27.73 -47.36 5.67
CA PHE A 543 26.31 -47.35 5.32
C PHE A 543 25.67 -48.75 5.29
N LYS A 544 26.46 -49.84 5.29
CA LYS A 544 25.93 -51.22 5.37
C LYS A 544 25.29 -51.56 6.72
N GLN A 545 25.63 -50.80 7.77
CA GLN A 545 25.03 -50.92 9.10
C GLN A 545 23.71 -50.13 9.22
N ALA A 546 23.39 -49.29 8.24
CA ALA A 546 22.17 -48.49 8.17
C ALA A 546 20.98 -49.37 7.73
N LYS A 547 20.58 -50.32 8.59
CA LYS A 547 19.36 -51.12 8.43
C LYS A 547 18.40 -50.72 9.54
N GLY A 548 17.18 -50.35 9.18
CA GLY A 548 16.22 -49.86 10.16
C GLY A 548 14.78 -49.89 9.68
N ALA A 549 13.88 -49.41 10.53
CA ALA A 549 12.43 -49.52 10.31
C ALA A 549 11.88 -48.45 9.35
N VAL A 550 12.65 -47.42 9.02
CA VAL A 550 12.20 -46.27 8.21
C VAL A 550 13.17 -46.00 7.07
N THR A 551 12.63 -45.76 5.87
CA THR A 551 13.42 -45.45 4.68
C THR A 551 13.54 -43.93 4.46
N ALA A 552 14.61 -43.47 3.82
CA ALA A 552 14.77 -42.06 3.47
C ALA A 552 13.64 -41.54 2.56
N GLU A 553 13.15 -42.38 1.64
CA GLU A 553 12.03 -42.05 0.77
C GLU A 553 10.73 -41.84 1.55
N GLN A 554 10.44 -42.66 2.57
CA GLN A 554 9.27 -42.52 3.45
C GLN A 554 9.22 -41.15 4.13
N ILE A 555 10.38 -40.63 4.54
CA ILE A 555 10.47 -39.39 5.31
C ILE A 555 10.50 -38.13 4.43
N TYR A 556 11.25 -38.15 3.32
CA TYR A 556 11.55 -36.93 2.57
C TYR A 556 10.82 -36.82 1.23
N VAL A 557 10.27 -37.91 0.68
CA VAL A 557 9.68 -37.93 -0.66
C VAL A 557 8.20 -38.26 -0.57
N ASN A 558 7.36 -37.36 -1.08
CA ASN A 558 5.92 -37.62 -1.22
C ASN A 558 5.63 -38.22 -2.60
N GLN A 559 4.99 -39.39 -2.64
CA GLN A 559 4.73 -40.12 -3.89
C GLN A 559 3.84 -39.32 -4.84
N LYS A 560 2.76 -38.69 -4.34
CA LYS A 560 1.86 -37.89 -5.20
C LYS A 560 2.54 -36.67 -5.82
N VAL A 561 3.41 -36.00 -5.06
CA VAL A 561 4.22 -34.90 -5.60
C VAL A 561 5.18 -35.41 -6.67
N SER A 562 5.84 -36.55 -6.44
CA SER A 562 6.73 -37.17 -7.42
C SER A 562 5.98 -37.56 -8.70
N ASP A 563 4.82 -38.19 -8.59
CA ASP A 563 3.97 -38.60 -9.72
C ASP A 563 3.61 -37.41 -10.63
N LEU A 564 3.28 -36.26 -10.04
CA LEU A 564 2.97 -35.04 -10.81
C LEU A 564 4.17 -34.58 -11.66
N ILE A 565 5.37 -34.67 -11.10
CA ILE A 565 6.61 -34.25 -11.77
C ILE A 565 7.02 -35.27 -12.83
N SER A 566 6.98 -36.56 -12.52
CA SER A 566 7.30 -37.62 -13.48
C SER A 566 6.36 -37.60 -14.68
N ASN A 567 5.07 -37.34 -14.47
CA ASN A 567 4.11 -37.16 -15.56
C ASN A 567 4.46 -35.95 -16.45
N ALA A 568 4.90 -34.84 -15.85
CA ALA A 568 5.32 -33.66 -16.59
C ALA A 568 6.63 -33.90 -17.37
N GLU A 569 7.62 -34.57 -16.77
CA GLU A 569 8.87 -34.94 -17.42
C GLU A 569 8.63 -35.92 -18.59
N MET A 570 7.73 -36.89 -18.43
CA MET A 570 7.32 -37.81 -19.50
C MET A 570 6.68 -37.05 -20.68
N GLU A 571 5.75 -36.13 -20.40
CA GLU A 571 5.10 -35.32 -21.43
C GLU A 571 6.08 -34.35 -22.15
N GLN A 572 7.11 -33.88 -21.46
CA GLN A 572 8.14 -33.00 -22.03
C GLN A 572 9.18 -33.75 -22.87
N SER A 573 9.43 -35.02 -22.52
CA SER A 573 10.40 -35.90 -23.18
C SER A 573 9.80 -36.78 -24.28
N ASP A 574 8.47 -36.73 -24.48
CA ASP A 574 7.77 -37.47 -25.53
C ASP A 574 8.34 -37.19 -26.92
N TYR A 575 9.12 -38.15 -27.42
CA TYR A 575 9.83 -38.08 -28.69
C TYR A 575 8.88 -38.01 -29.90
N ARG A 576 7.60 -38.39 -29.72
CA ARG A 576 6.59 -38.40 -30.80
C ARG A 576 6.20 -36.99 -31.25
N ARG A 577 6.48 -35.95 -30.45
CA ARG A 577 5.95 -34.60 -30.69
C ARG A 577 6.85 -33.68 -31.52
N GLY A 578 8.10 -34.05 -31.80
CA GLY A 578 9.04 -33.25 -32.60
C GLY A 578 9.49 -31.93 -31.94
N SER A 579 8.60 -31.24 -31.22
CA SER A 579 8.85 -30.13 -30.29
C SER A 579 8.83 -30.63 -28.84
N ARG A 580 9.63 -30.01 -27.96
CA ARG A 580 9.52 -30.19 -26.50
C ARG A 580 8.76 -28.99 -25.90
N PRO A 581 7.44 -29.09 -25.68
CA PRO A 581 6.63 -27.97 -25.21
C PRO A 581 6.95 -27.60 -23.76
N ASN A 582 6.64 -26.35 -23.38
CA ASN A 582 6.62 -25.94 -21.97
C ASN A 582 5.36 -26.50 -21.31
N VAL A 583 5.56 -27.47 -20.42
CA VAL A 583 4.49 -28.15 -19.67
C VAL A 583 4.44 -27.63 -18.24
N PHE A 584 3.24 -27.69 -17.64
CA PHE A 584 3.04 -27.43 -16.22
C PHE A 584 3.79 -28.47 -15.39
N PHE A 585 4.47 -28.02 -14.33
CA PHE A 585 5.36 -28.82 -13.48
C PHE A 585 6.64 -29.37 -14.16
N GLY A 586 6.92 -29.01 -15.41
CA GLY A 586 8.20 -29.37 -16.02
C GLY A 586 9.37 -28.75 -15.24
N ALA A 587 10.49 -29.45 -15.09
CA ALA A 587 11.65 -28.97 -14.32
C ALA A 587 12.49 -27.92 -15.08
N GLU A 588 12.43 -27.93 -16.41
CA GLU A 588 13.06 -26.95 -17.30
C GLU A 588 12.03 -26.31 -18.22
N LYS A 589 12.14 -25.00 -18.46
CA LYS A 589 11.37 -24.29 -19.50
C LYS A 589 12.31 -23.79 -20.59
N ARG A 590 11.83 -23.82 -21.84
CA ARG A 590 12.54 -23.31 -23.01
C ARG A 590 11.87 -22.04 -23.50
N TYR A 591 12.59 -20.94 -23.45
CA TYR A 591 12.16 -19.65 -24.00
C TYR A 591 13.28 -19.11 -24.89
N LEU A 592 12.96 -18.71 -26.12
CA LEU A 592 13.91 -18.17 -27.10
C LEU A 592 15.15 -19.07 -27.32
N GLY A 593 14.99 -20.39 -27.25
CA GLY A 593 16.09 -21.36 -27.40
C GLY A 593 16.95 -21.58 -26.15
N VAL A 594 16.76 -20.80 -25.08
CA VAL A 594 17.49 -20.95 -23.82
C VAL A 594 16.71 -21.86 -22.87
N LYS A 595 17.42 -22.80 -22.24
CA LYS A 595 16.90 -23.63 -21.15
C LYS A 595 17.04 -22.88 -19.83
N ILE A 596 15.94 -22.71 -19.12
CA ILE A 596 15.91 -22.03 -17.81
C ILE A 596 15.24 -22.96 -16.81
N SER A 597 15.83 -23.12 -15.63
CA SER A 597 15.20 -23.83 -14.52
C SER A 597 13.88 -23.14 -14.16
N VAL A 598 12.83 -23.94 -13.92
CA VAL A 598 11.51 -23.40 -13.58
C VAL A 598 11.53 -22.60 -12.28
N PHE A 599 12.36 -22.99 -11.32
CA PHE A 599 12.56 -22.24 -10.08
C PHE A 599 13.02 -20.80 -10.37
N VAL A 600 14.10 -20.64 -11.14
CA VAL A 600 14.64 -19.31 -11.50
C VAL A 600 13.64 -18.51 -12.31
N PHE A 601 13.00 -19.15 -13.30
CA PHE A 601 12.04 -18.47 -14.16
C PHE A 601 10.81 -17.99 -13.39
N ASN A 602 10.20 -18.85 -12.57
CA ASN A 602 9.01 -18.51 -11.80
C ASN A 602 9.31 -17.44 -10.75
N THR A 603 10.43 -17.55 -10.03
CA THR A 603 10.90 -16.49 -9.11
C THR A 603 11.05 -15.14 -9.82
N LEU A 604 11.68 -15.10 -11.00
CA LEU A 604 11.83 -13.85 -11.77
C LEU A 604 10.48 -13.26 -12.20
N VAL A 605 9.53 -14.10 -12.61
CA VAL A 605 8.17 -13.66 -12.97
C VAL A 605 7.42 -13.10 -11.75
N LEU A 606 7.54 -13.73 -10.58
CA LEU A 606 6.94 -13.24 -9.33
C LEU A 606 7.53 -11.90 -8.90
N ILE A 607 8.86 -11.75 -8.96
CA ILE A 607 9.53 -10.48 -8.65
C ILE A 607 9.13 -9.40 -9.66
N GLY A 608 9.17 -9.72 -10.95
CA GLY A 608 8.81 -8.79 -12.03
C GLY A 608 7.36 -8.31 -11.95
N SER A 609 6.41 -9.21 -11.69
CA SER A 609 5.00 -8.86 -11.50
C SER A 609 4.79 -7.99 -10.26
N THR A 610 5.48 -8.29 -9.15
CA THR A 610 5.46 -7.47 -7.93
C THR A 610 5.97 -6.05 -8.19
N LEU A 611 7.13 -5.91 -8.84
CA LEU A 611 7.67 -4.60 -9.20
C LEU A 611 6.78 -3.85 -10.18
N GLY A 612 6.17 -4.55 -11.14
CA GLY A 612 5.19 -3.98 -12.06
C GLY A 612 3.97 -3.40 -11.33
N MET A 613 3.41 -4.14 -10.36
CA MET A 613 2.31 -3.67 -9.53
C MET A 613 2.70 -2.45 -8.68
N LEU A 614 3.91 -2.43 -8.11
CA LEU A 614 4.44 -1.27 -7.37
C LEU A 614 4.66 -0.05 -8.27
N GLY A 615 5.13 -0.25 -9.50
CA GLY A 615 5.27 0.81 -10.51
C GLY A 615 3.93 1.41 -10.91
N LEU A 616 2.92 0.56 -11.13
CA LEU A 616 1.55 0.99 -11.42
C LEU A 616 0.93 1.74 -10.22
N LEU A 617 1.13 1.23 -9.00
CA LEU A 617 0.72 1.89 -7.76
C LEU A 617 1.33 3.29 -7.64
N PHE A 618 2.64 3.40 -7.90
CA PHE A 618 3.33 4.69 -7.91
C PHE A 618 2.72 5.65 -8.92
N TRP A 619 2.45 5.20 -10.14
CA TRP A 619 1.83 6.02 -11.18
C TRP A 619 0.43 6.50 -10.79
N ILE A 620 -0.42 5.61 -10.26
CA ILE A 620 -1.78 5.94 -9.79
C ILE A 620 -1.72 6.98 -8.68
N LEU A 621 -0.91 6.72 -7.64
CA LEU A 621 -0.80 7.63 -6.49
C LEU A 621 -0.25 8.99 -6.90
N ARG A 622 0.77 9.02 -7.77
CA ARG A 622 1.30 10.27 -8.30
C ARG A 622 0.22 11.07 -9.02
N ARG A 623 -0.56 10.43 -9.88
CA ARG A 623 -1.66 11.08 -10.62
C ARG A 623 -2.79 11.56 -9.71
N GLN A 624 -3.09 10.82 -8.64
CA GLN A 624 -4.11 11.23 -7.65
C GLN A 624 -3.64 12.40 -6.77
N LEU A 625 -2.34 12.51 -6.51
CA LEU A 625 -1.76 13.58 -5.69
C LEU A 625 -1.48 14.84 -6.51
N GLU A 626 -1.14 14.72 -7.79
CA GLU A 626 -0.99 15.88 -8.69
C GLU A 626 -2.30 16.69 -8.73
N VAL A 627 -2.22 17.97 -8.33
CA VAL A 627 -3.33 18.91 -8.40
C VAL A 627 -3.78 18.97 -9.85
N ARG A 628 -5.04 18.62 -10.16
CA ARG A 628 -5.68 19.10 -11.38
C ARG A 628 -5.57 20.61 -11.33
N ARG A 629 -4.63 21.19 -12.10
CA ARG A 629 -4.70 22.59 -12.47
C ARG A 629 -5.99 22.69 -13.28
N ILE A 630 -7.07 23.09 -12.62
CA ILE A 630 -8.32 23.48 -13.26
C ILE A 630 -8.08 24.86 -13.86
#